data_AF-A0A9J5X3I2-F1
#
_entry.id   AF-A0A9J5X3I2-F1
#
_cell.length_a   1.000
_cell.length_b   1.000
_cell.length_c   1.000
_cell.angle_alpha   90.00
_cell.angle_beta   90.00
_cell.angle_gamma   90.00
#
_symmetry.space_group_name_H-M   'P 1'
#
loop_
_entity.id
_entity.type
_entity.pdbx_description
1 polymer ?
#
loop_
_entity_poly.entity_id
_entity_poly.type
_entity_poly.pdbx_seq_one_letter_code
_entity_poly.pdbx_strand_id
1 'polypeptide(L)'
;MNKQFGLDLTYWKAHRAKLKALKMVRGDPTKSYAGIPRYLHMLTQSNPGSIVSLQKTVEGHFKYAFVALNSSIQGWVNCRPVVIVDGSFLKAAYHGTFLTASCQDAGDFDYYMAEVNRIDHRVKTYLYEIGYSKWSRAHSTSNRTMAMTSNIAESFNSATKDARDLPVTRLLKEMRKLIEKCNYDKSKEALYTNTKLTAKYESILADNLEIALHMMVRPSSDYLHIVTHMGKTFIV
;
A
#
# COMPACT_ATOMS: atom_id res chain seq x y z
N MET A 1 4.48 39.92 15.27
CA MET A 1 5.73 39.49 15.94
C MET A 1 6.62 40.64 16.40
N ASN A 2 6.42 41.89 15.93
CA ASN A 2 7.37 43.00 16.08
C ASN A 2 7.73 43.46 17.52
N LYS A 3 7.04 43.02 18.58
CA LYS A 3 7.31 43.50 19.97
C LYS A 3 8.29 42.67 20.80
N GLN A 4 8.71 41.48 20.36
CA GLN A 4 9.47 40.53 21.22
C GLN A 4 10.95 40.38 20.87
N PHE A 5 11.39 40.81 19.67
CA PHE A 5 12.76 40.61 19.18
C PHE A 5 13.37 41.85 18.49
N GLY A 6 12.72 43.03 18.57
CA GLY A 6 13.20 44.27 17.93
C GLY A 6 13.22 44.30 16.39
N LEU A 7 12.89 43.18 15.73
CA LEU A 7 12.95 43.02 14.27
C LEU A 7 11.61 43.33 13.59
N ASP A 8 11.60 44.31 12.68
CA ASP A 8 10.48 44.54 11.75
C ASP A 8 10.47 43.49 10.62
N LEU A 9 9.92 42.32 10.94
CA LEU A 9 9.83 41.18 10.05
C LEU A 9 8.43 41.08 9.43
N THR A 10 8.23 41.73 8.29
CA THR A 10 6.98 41.60 7.50
C THR A 10 6.70 40.14 7.13
N TYR A 11 5.42 39.80 6.98
CA TYR A 11 4.98 38.45 6.60
C TYR A 11 5.73 37.91 5.36
N TRP A 12 5.95 38.74 4.35
CA TRP A 12 6.68 38.36 3.14
C TRP A 12 8.18 38.11 3.37
N LYS A 13 8.84 38.84 4.28
CA LYS A 13 10.23 38.53 4.70
C LYS A 13 10.26 37.16 5.39
N ALA A 14 9.36 36.91 6.34
CA ALA A 14 9.25 35.65 7.06
C ALA A 14 8.93 34.45 6.14
N HIS A 15 7.99 34.62 5.20
CA HIS A 15 7.61 33.59 4.25
C HIS A 15 8.76 33.24 3.28
N ARG A 16 9.46 34.25 2.74
CA ARG A 16 10.65 34.03 1.90
C ARG A 16 11.78 33.34 2.66
N ALA A 17 12.00 33.69 3.93
CA ALA A 17 12.97 33.01 4.80
C ALA A 17 12.58 31.54 5.02
N LYS A 18 11.31 31.25 5.35
CA LYS A 18 10.77 29.88 5.48
C LYS A 18 10.97 29.06 4.20
N LEU A 19 10.64 29.62 3.03
CA LEU A 19 10.83 28.94 1.74
C LEU A 19 12.31 28.69 1.42
N LYS A 20 13.21 29.64 1.71
CA LYS A 20 14.66 29.46 1.51
C LYS A 20 15.22 28.38 2.44
N ALA A 21 14.83 28.38 3.71
CA ALA A 21 15.20 27.33 4.68
C ALA A 21 14.67 25.95 4.26
N LEU A 22 13.40 25.85 3.84
CA LEU A 22 12.83 24.60 3.30
C LEU A 22 13.59 24.12 2.05
N LYS A 23 13.97 25.02 1.14
CA LYS A 23 14.78 24.68 -0.05
C LYS A 23 16.20 24.21 0.31
N MET A 24 16.78 24.70 1.41
CA MET A 24 18.09 24.24 1.91
C MET A 24 17.99 22.87 2.62
N VAL A 25 16.99 22.67 3.49
CA VAL A 25 16.82 21.45 4.28
C VAL A 25 16.28 20.28 3.45
N ARG A 26 15.28 20.54 2.58
CA ARG A 26 14.62 19.50 1.78
C ARG A 26 15.25 19.37 0.40
N GLY A 27 15.72 20.47 -0.19
CA GLY A 27 16.28 20.52 -1.55
C GLY A 27 15.38 21.27 -2.54
N ASP A 28 15.83 21.34 -3.79
CA ASP A 28 15.13 22.03 -4.88
C ASP A 28 14.07 21.11 -5.52
N PRO A 29 12.75 21.45 -5.47
CA PRO A 29 11.69 20.64 -6.04
C PRO A 29 11.85 20.41 -7.54
N THR A 30 12.19 21.44 -8.32
CA THR A 30 12.36 21.36 -9.78
C THR A 30 13.47 20.38 -10.14
N LYS A 31 14.61 20.46 -9.43
CA LYS A 31 15.73 19.52 -9.64
C LYS A 31 15.39 18.09 -9.23
N SER A 32 14.52 17.91 -8.23
CA SER A 32 14.06 16.57 -7.83
C SER A 32 13.17 15.94 -8.90
N TYR A 33 12.18 16.65 -9.45
CA TYR A 33 11.34 16.14 -10.55
C TYR A 33 12.16 15.88 -11.82
N ALA A 34 13.12 16.75 -12.16
CA ALA A 34 14.07 16.52 -13.25
C ALA A 34 14.97 15.28 -13.03
N GLY A 35 15.16 14.84 -11.79
CA GLY A 35 15.94 13.65 -11.44
C GLY A 35 15.21 12.31 -11.58
N ILE A 36 13.87 12.29 -11.74
CA ILE A 36 13.08 11.05 -11.82
C ILE A 36 13.54 10.12 -12.96
N PRO A 37 13.78 10.58 -14.22
CA PRO A 37 14.20 9.69 -15.30
C PRO A 37 15.51 8.96 -14.99
N ARG A 38 16.49 9.69 -14.42
CA ARG A 38 17.78 9.10 -14.01
C ARG A 38 17.62 8.10 -12.87
N TYR A 39 16.74 8.39 -11.91
CA TYR A 39 16.44 7.46 -10.81
C TYR A 39 15.80 6.16 -11.34
N LEU A 40 14.79 6.25 -12.22
CA LEU A 40 14.10 5.09 -12.78
C LEU A 40 15.02 4.26 -13.69
N HIS A 41 15.87 4.90 -14.50
CA HIS A 41 16.90 4.19 -15.27
C HIS A 41 17.85 3.41 -14.33
N MET A 42 18.46 4.07 -13.34
CA MET A 42 19.31 3.39 -12.35
C MET A 42 18.57 2.29 -11.57
N LEU A 43 17.26 2.43 -11.34
CA LEU A 43 16.45 1.38 -10.71
C LEU A 43 16.40 0.13 -11.60
N THR A 44 16.08 0.26 -12.89
CA THR A 44 16.05 -0.91 -13.81
C THR A 44 17.40 -1.61 -13.94
N GLN A 45 18.51 -0.85 -13.94
CA GLN A 45 19.86 -1.42 -13.97
C GLN A 45 20.23 -2.12 -12.65
N SER A 46 19.83 -1.55 -11.50
CA SER A 46 20.14 -2.11 -10.17
C SER A 46 19.19 -3.22 -9.70
N ASN A 47 18.06 -3.41 -10.37
CA ASN A 47 17.06 -4.43 -10.04
C ASN A 47 16.40 -4.94 -11.35
N PRO A 48 17.12 -5.74 -12.17
CA PRO A 48 16.62 -6.25 -13.44
C PRO A 48 15.30 -7.00 -13.29
N GLY A 49 14.42 -6.90 -14.29
CA GLY A 49 13.05 -7.40 -14.24
C GLY A 49 12.03 -6.46 -13.58
N SER A 50 12.49 -5.38 -12.94
CA SER A 50 11.58 -4.35 -12.41
C SER A 50 10.94 -3.54 -13.53
N ILE A 51 9.61 -3.41 -13.51
CA ILE A 51 8.85 -2.63 -14.48
C ILE A 51 8.75 -1.18 -13.99
N VAL A 52 9.15 -0.22 -14.83
CA VAL A 52 8.98 1.22 -14.57
C VAL A 52 8.30 1.90 -15.75
N SER A 53 7.52 2.93 -15.48
CA SER A 53 6.97 3.82 -16.51
C SER A 53 6.97 5.27 -16.00
N LEU A 54 7.15 6.22 -16.91
CA LEU A 54 7.15 7.66 -16.62
C LEU A 54 6.37 8.37 -17.71
N GLN A 55 5.17 8.85 -17.39
CA GLN A 55 4.34 9.59 -18.33
C GLN A 55 4.38 11.09 -18.04
N LYS A 56 4.35 11.89 -19.09
CA LYS A 56 4.31 13.35 -19.09
C LYS A 56 3.05 13.86 -19.79
N THR A 57 2.70 15.12 -19.59
CA THR A 57 1.74 15.84 -20.44
C THR A 57 2.37 16.17 -21.80
N VAL A 58 1.56 16.63 -22.75
CA VAL A 58 2.05 17.14 -24.06
C VAL A 58 3.00 18.33 -23.92
N GLU A 59 2.90 19.08 -22.83
CA GLU A 59 3.77 20.21 -22.47
C GLU A 59 5.10 19.75 -21.83
N GLY A 60 5.28 18.45 -21.62
CA GLY A 60 6.45 17.87 -20.95
C GLY A 60 6.39 17.87 -19.42
N HIS A 61 5.32 18.38 -18.81
CA HIS A 61 5.11 18.33 -17.35
C HIS A 61 4.94 16.90 -16.85
N PHE A 62 5.31 16.63 -15.59
CA PHE A 62 5.14 15.30 -14.98
C PHE A 62 3.65 14.94 -14.85
N LYS A 63 3.25 13.75 -15.30
CA LYS A 63 1.88 13.22 -15.11
C LYS A 63 1.85 12.09 -14.07
N TYR A 64 2.67 11.06 -14.25
CA TYR A 64 2.86 10.00 -13.24
C TYR A 64 4.18 9.25 -13.41
N ALA A 65 4.62 8.56 -12.36
CA ALA A 65 5.62 7.50 -12.43
C ALA A 65 5.04 6.22 -11.81
N PHE A 66 5.23 5.09 -12.49
CA PHE A 66 4.87 3.75 -12.03
C PHE A 66 6.15 2.95 -11.76
N VAL A 67 6.16 2.16 -10.69
CA VAL A 67 7.27 1.27 -10.31
C VAL A 67 6.71 -0.02 -9.73
N ALA A 68 7.04 -1.16 -10.33
CA ALA A 68 6.87 -2.48 -9.76
C ALA A 68 8.24 -3.17 -9.70
N LEU A 69 8.71 -3.50 -8.49
CA LEU A 69 10.01 -4.13 -8.27
C LEU A 69 9.94 -5.62 -8.61
N ASN A 70 11.00 -6.18 -9.21
CA ASN A 70 11.04 -7.58 -9.63
C ASN A 70 10.67 -8.55 -8.50
N SER A 71 11.19 -8.34 -7.29
CA SER A 71 10.86 -9.19 -6.13
C SER A 71 9.39 -9.11 -5.69
N SER A 72 8.69 -8.00 -5.93
CA SER A 72 7.24 -7.91 -5.74
C SER A 72 6.46 -8.59 -6.87
N ILE A 73 6.95 -8.51 -8.11
CA ILE A 73 6.34 -9.20 -9.27
C ILE A 73 6.45 -10.73 -9.10
N GLN A 74 7.63 -11.23 -8.75
CA GLN A 74 7.87 -12.64 -8.47
C GLN A 74 7.13 -13.12 -7.21
N GLY A 75 7.06 -12.28 -6.16
CA GLY A 75 6.30 -12.60 -4.94
C GLY A 75 4.79 -12.69 -5.14
N TRP A 76 4.23 -11.98 -6.14
CA TRP A 76 2.79 -11.84 -6.35
C TRP A 76 2.03 -13.17 -6.48
N VAL A 77 2.63 -14.19 -7.12
CA VAL A 77 1.99 -15.51 -7.28
C VAL A 77 1.78 -16.26 -5.96
N ASN A 78 2.56 -15.92 -4.92
CA ASN A 78 2.45 -16.47 -3.58
C ASN A 78 1.65 -15.56 -2.63
N CYS A 79 1.35 -14.33 -3.05
CA CYS A 79 0.47 -13.43 -2.33
C CYS A 79 -1.01 -13.82 -2.56
N ARG A 80 -1.87 -13.55 -1.58
CA ARG A 80 -3.29 -13.39 -1.90
C ARG A 80 -3.40 -12.17 -2.82
N PRO A 81 -3.94 -12.28 -4.04
CA PRO A 81 -3.99 -11.14 -4.95
C PRO A 81 -4.99 -10.14 -4.38
N VAL A 82 -4.48 -9.08 -3.74
CA VAL A 82 -5.27 -7.95 -3.21
C VAL A 82 -4.45 -6.70 -3.45
N VAL A 83 -4.95 -5.83 -4.31
CA VAL A 83 -4.31 -4.54 -4.66
C VAL A 83 -4.91 -3.51 -3.69
N ILE A 84 -4.12 -2.74 -2.91
CA ILE A 84 -4.59 -1.95 -1.72
C ILE A 84 -4.42 -0.43 -1.82
N VAL A 85 -5.28 0.29 -1.08
CA VAL A 85 -5.60 1.72 -1.15
C VAL A 85 -4.56 2.61 -0.49
N ASP A 86 -4.42 3.79 -1.09
CA ASP A 86 -4.75 5.06 -0.45
C ASP A 86 -4.53 6.22 -1.44
N GLY A 87 -5.40 7.23 -1.39
CA GLY A 87 -5.19 8.51 -2.07
C GLY A 87 -4.58 9.54 -1.11
N SER A 88 -3.26 9.56 -1.01
CA SER A 88 -2.55 10.34 0.01
C SER A 88 -1.80 11.55 -0.57
N PHE A 89 -2.15 12.75 -0.12
CA PHE A 89 -1.52 13.98 -0.61
C PHE A 89 -0.04 14.11 -0.20
N LEU A 90 0.83 14.45 -1.15
CA LEU A 90 2.21 14.83 -0.87
C LEU A 90 2.27 16.24 -0.28
N LYS A 91 3.06 16.40 0.79
CA LYS A 91 3.28 17.69 1.48
C LYS A 91 4.43 18.50 0.86
N ALA A 92 5.11 17.93 -0.13
CA ALA A 92 6.12 18.62 -0.94
C ALA A 92 5.49 19.71 -1.82
N ALA A 93 6.31 20.67 -2.27
CA ALA A 93 5.90 21.96 -2.83
C ALA A 93 5.05 21.96 -4.13
N TYR A 94 4.72 20.79 -4.69
CA TYR A 94 3.84 20.64 -5.85
C TYR A 94 2.52 19.91 -5.55
N HIS A 95 2.26 19.55 -4.29
CA HIS A 95 0.97 19.04 -3.80
C HIS A 95 0.34 17.84 -4.55
N GLY A 96 1.15 17.06 -5.29
CA GLY A 96 0.66 15.92 -6.05
C GLY A 96 0.08 14.81 -5.16
N THR A 97 -0.89 14.06 -5.66
CA THR A 97 -1.46 12.89 -4.98
C THR A 97 -0.55 11.68 -5.18
N PHE A 98 -0.17 11.01 -4.10
CA PHE A 98 0.40 9.67 -4.13
C PHE A 98 -0.75 8.65 -4.08
N LEU A 99 -0.80 7.73 -5.04
CA LEU A 99 -1.92 6.81 -5.25
C LEU A 99 -1.53 5.33 -5.04
N THR A 100 -2.40 4.63 -4.33
CA THR A 100 -2.52 3.17 -4.17
C THR A 100 -4.06 2.82 -4.19
N ALA A 101 -4.55 1.64 -4.60
CA ALA A 101 -6.01 1.26 -4.67
C ALA A 101 -6.25 -0.27 -4.74
N SER A 102 -7.21 -0.97 -4.07
CA SER A 102 -7.94 -0.79 -2.77
C SER A 102 -9.25 -0.02 -2.79
N CYS A 103 -10.06 -0.32 -3.78
CA CYS A 103 -11.51 -0.26 -3.65
C CYS A 103 -11.99 -1.07 -2.42
N GLN A 104 -12.73 -0.47 -1.49
CA GLN A 104 -13.33 -1.20 -0.35
C GLN A 104 -14.79 -1.58 -0.60
N ASP A 105 -15.51 -0.73 -1.32
CA ASP A 105 -16.85 -0.95 -1.87
C ASP A 105 -16.86 -0.82 -3.41
N ALA A 106 -18.04 -0.97 -4.02
CA ALA A 106 -18.21 -0.96 -5.47
C ALA A 106 -18.16 0.44 -6.12
N GLY A 107 -18.52 1.51 -5.40
CA GLY A 107 -18.47 2.88 -5.93
C GLY A 107 -17.03 3.37 -6.05
N ASP A 108 -16.24 3.14 -4.99
CA ASP A 108 -14.78 3.30 -5.03
C ASP A 108 -14.16 2.42 -6.12
N PHE A 109 -14.70 1.21 -6.34
CA PHE A 109 -14.17 0.30 -7.37
C PHE A 109 -14.28 0.85 -8.77
N ASP A 110 -15.47 1.30 -9.17
CA ASP A 110 -15.67 1.82 -10.52
C ASP A 110 -14.91 3.15 -10.72
N TYR A 111 -14.82 4.00 -9.71
CA TYR A 111 -14.00 5.23 -9.76
C TYR A 111 -12.50 4.93 -9.95
N TYR A 112 -11.90 4.09 -9.09
CA TYR A 112 -10.47 3.79 -9.21
C TYR A 112 -10.15 2.97 -10.48
N MET A 113 -11.04 2.09 -10.93
CA MET A 113 -10.88 1.38 -12.20
C MET A 113 -11.06 2.30 -13.42
N ALA A 114 -11.83 3.38 -13.33
CA ALA A 114 -11.87 4.42 -14.36
C ALA A 114 -10.56 5.23 -14.40
N GLU A 115 -10.01 5.61 -13.24
CA GLU A 115 -8.71 6.31 -13.17
C GLU A 115 -7.54 5.44 -13.66
N VAL A 116 -7.48 4.16 -13.26
CA VAL A 116 -6.49 3.20 -13.77
C VAL A 116 -6.59 3.07 -15.29
N ASN A 117 -7.81 3.03 -15.85
CA ASN A 117 -8.03 2.99 -17.30
C ASN A 117 -7.57 4.28 -18.02
N ARG A 118 -7.77 5.45 -17.39
CA ARG A 118 -7.32 6.78 -17.88
C ARG A 118 -5.80 6.97 -17.78
N ILE A 119 -5.15 6.21 -16.91
CA ILE A 119 -3.68 6.15 -16.73
C ILE A 119 -3.05 5.21 -17.76
N ASP A 120 -3.52 3.95 -17.82
CA ASP A 120 -3.11 2.92 -18.79
C ASP A 120 -4.17 1.81 -18.87
N HIS A 121 -4.96 1.79 -19.95
CA HIS A 121 -6.04 0.82 -20.18
C HIS A 121 -5.59 -0.65 -20.05
N ARG A 122 -4.33 -0.97 -20.38
CA ARG A 122 -3.78 -2.33 -20.31
C ARG A 122 -3.76 -2.87 -18.88
N VAL A 123 -3.59 -1.98 -17.89
CA VAL A 123 -3.64 -2.33 -16.47
C VAL A 123 -5.07 -2.69 -16.07
N LYS A 124 -6.10 -1.99 -16.59
CA LYS A 124 -7.51 -2.38 -16.39
C LYS A 124 -7.81 -3.74 -17.03
N THR A 125 -7.34 -4.00 -18.25
CA THR A 125 -7.53 -5.29 -18.94
C THR A 125 -6.91 -6.43 -18.15
N TYR A 126 -5.63 -6.33 -17.77
CA TYR A 126 -4.94 -7.34 -16.96
C TYR A 126 -5.65 -7.60 -15.61
N LEU A 127 -6.08 -6.54 -14.91
CA LEU A 127 -6.83 -6.67 -13.67
C LEU A 127 -8.21 -7.32 -13.87
N TYR A 128 -8.84 -7.14 -15.04
CA TYR A 128 -10.08 -7.84 -15.40
C TYR A 128 -9.85 -9.32 -15.71
N GLU A 129 -8.78 -9.66 -16.44
CA GLU A 129 -8.41 -11.03 -16.82
C GLU A 129 -8.07 -11.93 -15.61
N ILE A 130 -7.46 -11.37 -14.56
CA ILE A 130 -7.32 -12.07 -13.27
C ILE A 130 -8.71 -12.46 -12.72
N GLY A 131 -9.75 -11.69 -13.04
CA GLY A 131 -11.10 -11.82 -12.52
C GLY A 131 -11.26 -11.00 -11.25
N TYR A 132 -12.07 -9.93 -11.29
CA TYR A 132 -12.28 -9.04 -10.14
C TYR A 132 -12.70 -9.78 -8.87
N SER A 133 -13.53 -10.82 -9.00
CA SER A 133 -13.94 -11.63 -7.86
C SER A 133 -12.81 -12.38 -7.17
N LYS A 134 -11.60 -12.48 -7.75
CA LYS A 134 -10.41 -13.07 -7.11
C LYS A 134 -9.64 -12.06 -6.24
N TRP A 135 -9.70 -10.76 -6.54
CA TRP A 135 -8.82 -9.76 -5.93
C TRP A 135 -9.46 -8.47 -5.41
N SER A 136 -10.61 -8.08 -5.95
CA SER A 136 -11.38 -6.94 -5.46
C SER A 136 -12.27 -7.36 -4.29
N ARG A 137 -12.19 -6.63 -3.18
CA ARG A 137 -13.10 -6.81 -2.04
C ARG A 137 -14.56 -6.59 -2.46
N ALA A 138 -14.81 -5.60 -3.31
CA ALA A 138 -16.14 -5.23 -3.80
C ALA A 138 -16.84 -6.32 -4.64
N HIS A 139 -16.07 -7.23 -5.25
CA HIS A 139 -16.60 -8.34 -6.05
C HIS A 139 -16.33 -9.72 -5.42
N SER A 140 -15.86 -9.77 -4.16
CA SER A 140 -15.60 -11.02 -3.47
C SER A 140 -16.89 -11.61 -2.92
N THR A 141 -17.30 -12.77 -3.44
CA THR A 141 -18.47 -13.54 -2.96
C THR A 141 -18.29 -14.16 -1.56
N SER A 142 -17.11 -14.01 -0.95
CA SER A 142 -16.82 -14.47 0.41
C SER A 142 -16.06 -13.39 1.20
N ASN A 143 -16.26 -13.37 2.52
CA ASN A 143 -15.53 -12.47 3.41
C ASN A 143 -14.13 -13.03 3.69
N ARG A 144 -13.15 -12.67 2.85
CA ARG A 144 -11.87 -13.40 2.72
C ARG A 144 -10.82 -13.15 3.80
N THR A 145 -11.03 -12.19 4.69
CA THR A 145 -10.05 -11.80 5.71
C THR A 145 -10.72 -11.36 7.01
N MET A 146 -10.21 -11.85 8.15
CA MET A 146 -10.41 -11.19 9.45
C MET A 146 -9.55 -9.91 9.60
N ALA A 147 -8.54 -9.73 8.72
CA ALA A 147 -7.83 -8.47 8.60
C ALA A 147 -8.66 -7.49 7.75
N MET A 148 -9.03 -6.35 8.33
CA MET A 148 -9.69 -5.28 7.58
C MET A 148 -8.70 -4.58 6.63
N THR A 149 -9.16 -4.19 5.45
CA THR A 149 -8.33 -3.54 4.42
C THR A 149 -7.83 -2.17 4.85
N SER A 150 -8.57 -1.47 5.72
CA SER A 150 -8.18 -0.18 6.27
C SER A 150 -6.86 -0.27 7.03
N ASN A 151 -6.67 -1.27 7.91
CA ASN A 151 -5.46 -1.46 8.70
C ASN A 151 -4.18 -1.58 7.85
N ILE A 152 -4.25 -2.09 6.62
CA ILE A 152 -3.10 -2.23 5.72
C ILE A 152 -2.78 -0.87 5.06
N ALA A 153 -3.80 -0.15 4.60
CA ALA A 153 -3.67 1.20 4.08
C ALA A 153 -3.16 2.19 5.15
N GLU A 154 -3.73 2.14 6.35
CA GLU A 154 -3.30 2.87 7.54
C GLU A 154 -1.85 2.56 7.92
N SER A 155 -1.45 1.28 7.90
CA SER A 155 -0.07 0.87 8.19
C SER A 155 0.91 1.43 7.15
N PHE A 156 0.58 1.34 5.85
CA PHE A 156 1.39 1.92 4.78
C PHE A 156 1.43 3.46 4.85
N ASN A 157 0.31 4.10 5.19
CA ASN A 157 0.20 5.53 5.39
C ASN A 157 1.05 6.02 6.56
N SER A 158 1.06 5.28 7.67
CA SER A 158 1.90 5.53 8.83
C SER A 158 3.40 5.36 8.47
N ALA A 159 3.77 4.24 7.85
CA ALA A 159 5.14 3.94 7.43
C ALA A 159 5.70 4.93 6.39
N THR A 160 4.86 5.55 5.57
CA THR A 160 5.28 6.57 4.57
C THR A 160 5.05 8.02 5.02
N LYS A 161 4.53 8.25 6.24
CA LYS A 161 4.07 9.56 6.75
C LYS A 161 5.12 10.67 6.59
N ASP A 162 6.35 10.41 7.05
CA ASP A 162 7.43 11.40 7.07
C ASP A 162 8.15 11.50 5.71
N ALA A 163 8.07 10.45 4.88
CA ALA A 163 8.62 10.45 3.54
C ALA A 163 7.89 11.43 2.60
N ARG A 164 6.59 11.69 2.84
CA ARG A 164 5.72 12.58 2.05
C ARG A 164 6.10 14.06 2.11
N ASP A 165 6.95 14.44 3.07
CA ASP A 165 7.53 15.77 3.21
C ASP A 165 8.85 15.94 2.42
N LEU A 166 9.42 14.85 1.89
CA LEU A 166 10.68 14.83 1.13
C LEU A 166 10.46 15.15 -0.37
N PRO A 167 11.51 15.56 -1.12
CA PRO A 167 11.42 15.67 -2.57
C PRO A 167 11.15 14.31 -3.25
N VAL A 168 10.48 14.33 -4.40
CA VAL A 168 9.98 13.12 -5.09
C VAL A 168 11.04 12.04 -5.34
N THR A 169 12.28 12.40 -5.71
CA THR A 169 13.36 11.40 -5.89
C THR A 169 13.86 10.78 -4.58
N ARG A 170 13.70 11.47 -3.44
CA ARG A 170 14.02 10.92 -2.12
C ARG A 170 12.84 10.11 -1.58
N LEU A 171 11.61 10.59 -1.75
CA LEU A 171 10.37 9.85 -1.50
C LEU A 171 10.39 8.47 -2.19
N LEU A 172 10.65 8.44 -3.51
CA LEU A 172 10.77 7.18 -4.28
C LEU A 172 11.86 6.25 -3.73
N LYS A 173 12.99 6.80 -3.27
CA LYS A 173 14.08 6.02 -2.65
C LYS A 173 13.69 5.43 -1.29
N GLU A 174 12.97 6.16 -0.45
CA GLU A 174 12.48 5.63 0.83
C GLU A 174 11.33 4.62 0.64
N MET A 175 10.43 4.85 -0.32
CA MET A 175 9.40 3.87 -0.70
C MET A 175 10.00 2.57 -1.25
N ARG A 176 11.01 2.67 -2.13
CA ARG A 176 11.79 1.51 -2.61
C ARG A 176 12.34 0.70 -1.43
N LYS A 177 13.03 1.34 -0.48
CA LYS A 177 13.60 0.67 0.71
C LYS A 177 12.54 -0.04 1.54
N LEU A 178 11.38 0.59 1.77
CA LEU A 178 10.29 0.01 2.55
C LEU A 178 9.75 -1.28 1.89
N ILE A 179 9.57 -1.26 0.58
CA ILE A 179 9.11 -2.44 -0.20
C ILE A 179 10.20 -3.51 -0.24
N GLU A 180 11.46 -3.16 -0.54
CA GLU A 180 12.58 -4.11 -0.57
C GLU A 180 12.80 -4.78 0.79
N LYS A 181 12.70 -4.03 1.90
CA LYS A 181 12.76 -4.59 3.25
C LYS A 181 11.57 -5.53 3.51
N CYS A 182 10.35 -5.11 3.20
CA CYS A 182 9.15 -5.94 3.40
C CYS A 182 9.25 -7.28 2.63
N ASN A 183 9.67 -7.21 1.36
CA ASN A 183 9.90 -8.40 0.52
C ASN A 183 10.99 -9.31 1.11
N TYR A 184 12.10 -8.75 1.61
CA TYR A 184 13.18 -9.51 2.25
C TYR A 184 12.73 -10.17 3.56
N ASP A 185 12.11 -9.41 4.46
CA ASP A 185 11.63 -9.91 5.76
C ASP A 185 10.59 -11.04 5.55
N LYS A 186 9.69 -10.89 4.56
CA LYS A 186 8.69 -11.92 4.21
C LYS A 186 9.29 -13.13 3.48
N SER A 187 10.27 -12.93 2.60
CA SER A 187 11.00 -14.05 1.98
C SER A 187 11.79 -14.85 3.02
N LYS A 188 12.32 -14.19 4.05
CA LYS A 188 12.99 -14.84 5.17
C LYS A 188 12.01 -15.60 6.06
N GLU A 189 10.87 -15.01 6.40
CA GLU A 189 9.78 -15.68 7.15
C GLU A 189 9.31 -16.95 6.43
N ALA A 190 9.08 -16.88 5.11
CA ALA A 190 8.70 -18.03 4.30
C ALA A 190 9.76 -19.14 4.30
N LEU A 191 11.05 -18.81 4.19
CA LEU A 191 12.16 -19.78 4.18
C LEU A 191 12.27 -20.61 5.48
N TYR A 192 11.84 -20.06 6.62
CA TYR A 192 11.81 -20.77 7.91
C TYR A 192 10.41 -21.32 8.28
N THR A 193 9.41 -21.17 7.41
CA THR A 193 8.05 -21.67 7.64
C THR A 193 7.93 -23.09 7.09
N ASN A 194 8.07 -24.09 7.98
CA ASN A 194 7.89 -25.52 7.65
C ASN A 194 6.40 -25.96 7.62
N THR A 195 5.48 -25.04 7.90
CA THR A 195 4.04 -25.28 8.08
C THR A 195 3.24 -24.81 6.85
N LYS A 196 1.98 -25.24 6.73
CA LYS A 196 1.15 -24.93 5.54
C LYS A 196 0.57 -23.51 5.58
N LEU A 197 0.40 -22.96 6.78
CA LEU A 197 0.03 -21.58 7.06
C LEU A 197 1.22 -20.87 7.72
N THR A 198 1.19 -19.53 7.75
CA THR A 198 2.20 -18.77 8.51
C THR A 198 1.95 -18.88 10.01
N ALA A 199 2.99 -18.71 10.83
CA ALA A 199 2.97 -18.97 12.28
C ALA A 199 1.77 -18.35 13.03
N LYS A 200 1.30 -17.15 12.64
CA LYS A 200 0.10 -16.54 13.23
C LYS A 200 -1.17 -17.38 13.01
N TYR A 201 -1.34 -17.94 11.81
CA TYR A 201 -2.50 -18.74 11.47
C TYR A 201 -2.39 -20.18 11.97
N GLU A 202 -1.18 -20.73 12.08
CA GLU A 202 -0.97 -22.01 12.78
C GLU A 202 -1.27 -21.89 14.29
N SER A 203 -0.88 -20.79 14.94
CA SER A 203 -1.29 -20.50 16.33
C SER A 203 -2.81 -20.46 16.45
N ILE A 204 -3.48 -19.64 15.63
CA ILE A 204 -4.95 -19.54 15.63
C ILE A 204 -5.61 -20.91 15.34
N LEU A 205 -5.00 -21.76 14.51
CA LEU A 205 -5.50 -23.10 14.25
C LEU A 205 -5.31 -24.03 15.47
N ALA A 206 -4.16 -23.98 16.13
CA ALA A 206 -3.89 -24.72 17.36
C ALA A 206 -4.82 -24.29 18.51
N ASP A 207 -4.97 -22.98 18.74
CA ASP A 207 -5.88 -22.41 19.74
C ASP A 207 -7.32 -22.90 19.51
N ASN A 208 -7.80 -22.87 18.25
CA ASN A 208 -9.14 -23.36 17.90
C ASN A 208 -9.29 -24.89 18.02
N LEU A 209 -8.23 -25.66 17.76
CA LEU A 209 -8.23 -27.11 17.94
C LEU A 209 -8.28 -27.49 19.43
N GLU A 210 -7.55 -26.78 20.30
CA GLU A 210 -7.61 -26.96 21.75
C GLU A 210 -9.01 -26.64 22.29
N ILE A 211 -9.62 -25.53 21.87
CA ILE A 211 -11.01 -25.21 22.24
C ILE A 211 -11.98 -26.27 21.70
N ALA A 212 -11.77 -26.78 20.47
CA ALA A 212 -12.62 -27.82 19.87
C ALA A 212 -12.61 -29.13 20.65
N LEU A 213 -11.47 -29.54 21.25
CA LEU A 213 -11.38 -30.71 22.12
C LEU A 213 -12.25 -30.59 23.39
N HIS A 214 -12.62 -29.37 23.78
CA HIS A 214 -13.49 -29.09 24.92
C HIS A 214 -14.95 -28.78 24.51
N MET A 215 -15.28 -28.79 23.22
CA MET A 215 -16.65 -28.62 22.74
C MET A 215 -17.40 -29.95 22.69
N MET A 216 -18.60 -30.01 23.27
CA MET A 216 -19.50 -31.16 23.12
C MET A 216 -20.39 -30.94 21.90
N VAL A 217 -20.14 -31.68 20.82
CA VAL A 217 -20.97 -31.66 19.60
C VAL A 217 -22.03 -32.75 19.67
N ARG A 218 -23.29 -32.42 19.36
CA ARG A 218 -24.40 -33.36 19.22
C ARG A 218 -25.10 -33.15 17.88
N PRO A 219 -25.25 -34.18 17.02
CA PRO A 219 -26.03 -34.04 15.79
C PRO A 219 -27.51 -33.86 16.13
N SER A 220 -28.17 -32.94 15.44
CA SER A 220 -29.63 -32.75 15.45
C SER A 220 -30.28 -33.10 14.11
N SER A 221 -29.49 -33.12 13.03
CA SER A 221 -29.78 -33.72 11.72
C SER A 221 -28.46 -33.92 10.97
N ASP A 222 -28.49 -34.50 9.78
CA ASP A 222 -27.31 -34.70 8.90
C ASP A 222 -26.55 -33.39 8.57
N TYR A 223 -27.21 -32.24 8.73
CA TYR A 223 -26.69 -30.92 8.36
C TYR A 223 -26.66 -29.90 9.50
N LEU A 224 -27.06 -30.27 10.73
CA LEU A 224 -27.29 -29.31 11.82
C LEU A 224 -26.84 -29.89 13.16
N HIS A 225 -25.90 -29.20 13.80
CA HIS A 225 -25.19 -29.65 14.99
C HIS A 225 -25.40 -28.67 16.14
N ILE A 226 -25.67 -29.22 17.32
CA ILE A 226 -25.73 -28.47 18.58
C ILE A 226 -24.36 -28.57 19.24
N VAL A 227 -23.70 -27.44 19.43
CA VAL A 227 -22.33 -27.36 19.96
C VAL A 227 -22.37 -26.65 21.31
N THR A 228 -21.99 -27.35 22.38
CA THR A 228 -21.97 -26.80 23.75
C THR A 228 -20.54 -26.64 24.26
N HIS A 229 -20.21 -25.43 24.73
CA HIS A 229 -18.90 -25.10 25.30
C HIS A 229 -19.05 -24.12 26.48
N MET A 230 -18.46 -24.45 27.64
CA MET A 230 -18.47 -23.61 28.86
C MET A 230 -19.86 -23.06 29.24
N GLY A 231 -20.88 -23.93 29.21
CA GLY A 231 -22.27 -23.59 29.55
C GLY A 231 -23.03 -22.79 28.49
N LYS A 232 -22.41 -22.43 27.35
CA LYS A 232 -23.06 -21.80 26.21
C LYS A 232 -23.31 -22.83 25.11
N THR A 233 -24.39 -22.65 24.37
CA THR A 233 -24.80 -23.55 23.28
C THR A 233 -24.98 -22.77 21.99
N PHE A 234 -24.48 -23.33 20.90
CA PHE A 234 -24.50 -22.77 19.55
C PHE A 234 -25.15 -23.79 18.60
N ILE A 235 -25.71 -23.31 17.50
CA ILE A 235 -26.19 -24.14 16.39
C ILE A 235 -25.28 -23.87 15.20
N VAL A 236 -24.79 -24.94 14.55
CA VAL A 236 -23.78 -24.92 13.48
C VAL A 236 -24.20 -25.87 12.36
#